data_AF-A0A0K3CN01-F1
#
_entry.id   AF-A0A0K3CN01-F1
#
_cell.length_a   1.000
_cell.length_b   1.000
_cell.length_c   1.000
_cell.angle_alpha   90.00
_cell.angle_beta   90.00
_cell.angle_gamma   90.00
#
_symmetry.space_group_name_H-M   'P 1'
#
loop_
_entity.id
_entity.type
_entity.pdbx_description
1 polymer ?
#
loop_
_entity_poly.entity_id
_entity_poly.type
_entity_poly.pdbx_seq_one_letter_code
_entity_poly.pdbx_strand_id
1 'polypeptide(L)'
;MPREIQTVETPHPAIRIVYDFVTPQEEQYLVQSWGWKELNGRRSIYWGGTVLPNSHALVPAPFPPFMDGRWPDVLGRIAETGVFDELKAEGADVKGKERGANHCLVNEYLPSQGILPHTDGPAYHPLTATLSLSSHTILSLRSPPSWLSSPSPTTTTASQKASDAKEVEKVDVFLPPRSLVLLSGKLYEEWLHGIQPLEVSEPTSLKGCANWKQYWDARLATCEGDEAEEE
;
A
#
# COMPACT_ATOMS: atom_id res chain seq x y z
N MET A 1 -5.57 -20.99 6.43
CA MET A 1 -6.46 -20.08 5.69
C MET A 1 -5.89 -19.80 4.30
N PRO A 2 -6.66 -20.03 3.22
CA PRO A 2 -6.29 -19.52 1.90
C PRO A 2 -6.28 -17.98 1.94
N ARG A 3 -5.21 -17.40 1.42
CA ARG A 3 -4.99 -15.95 1.39
C ARG A 3 -5.81 -15.34 0.25
N GLU A 4 -7.07 -15.03 0.52
CA GLU A 4 -7.98 -14.48 -0.48
C GLU A 4 -7.74 -12.98 -0.70
N ILE A 5 -7.77 -12.56 -1.97
CA ILE A 5 -7.72 -11.15 -2.34
C ILE A 5 -9.12 -10.57 -2.26
N GLN A 6 -9.30 -9.60 -1.37
CA GLN A 6 -10.57 -8.89 -1.20
C GLN A 6 -10.49 -7.52 -1.85
N THR A 7 -11.50 -7.16 -2.65
CA THR A 7 -11.60 -5.79 -3.20
C THR A 7 -12.31 -4.91 -2.19
N VAL A 8 -11.75 -3.73 -1.91
CA VAL A 8 -12.39 -2.75 -1.03
C VAL A 8 -13.45 -2.01 -1.83
N GLU A 9 -14.69 -2.01 -1.33
CA GLU A 9 -15.81 -1.31 -1.96
C GLU A 9 -15.61 0.20 -1.86
N THR A 10 -15.07 0.78 -2.93
CA THR A 10 -14.96 2.23 -3.08
C THR A 10 -15.37 2.63 -4.50
N PRO A 11 -15.65 3.91 -4.77
CA PRO A 11 -15.90 4.40 -6.13
C PRO A 11 -14.76 4.10 -7.12
N HIS A 12 -13.58 3.73 -6.62
CA HIS A 12 -12.41 3.35 -7.41
C HIS A 12 -12.02 1.89 -7.11
N PRO A 13 -12.24 0.92 -8.02
CA PRO A 13 -12.01 -0.50 -7.78
C PRO A 13 -10.51 -0.88 -7.86
N ALA A 14 -9.64 -0.05 -7.28
CA ALA A 14 -8.20 -0.15 -7.42
C ALA A 14 -7.47 -0.48 -6.10
N ILE A 15 -8.23 -0.72 -5.02
CA ILE A 15 -7.73 -1.12 -3.71
C ILE A 15 -8.12 -2.58 -3.47
N ARG A 16 -7.12 -3.45 -3.39
CA ARG A 16 -7.31 -4.85 -3.01
C ARG A 16 -6.48 -5.16 -1.77
N ILE A 17 -6.97 -6.03 -0.90
CA ILE A 17 -6.31 -6.37 0.37
C ILE A 17 -6.28 -7.89 0.54
N VAL A 18 -5.14 -8.37 1.04
CA VAL A 18 -5.01 -9.73 1.57
C VAL A 18 -4.75 -9.60 3.07
N TYR A 19 -5.68 -10.07 3.89
CA TYR A 19 -5.50 -10.12 5.34
C TYR A 19 -4.64 -11.32 5.74
N ASP A 20 -3.89 -11.17 6.84
CA ASP A 20 -3.01 -12.23 7.38
C ASP A 20 -2.08 -12.82 6.29
N PHE A 21 -1.56 -11.93 5.43
CA PHE A 21 -0.67 -12.23 4.31
C PHE A 21 0.61 -12.92 4.77
N VAL A 22 1.13 -12.52 5.92
CA VAL A 22 2.16 -13.24 6.67
C VAL A 22 1.58 -13.76 7.98
N THR A 23 2.13 -14.85 8.50
CA THR A 23 1.78 -15.38 9.83
C THR A 23 2.45 -14.56 10.94
N PRO A 24 2.00 -14.67 12.20
CA PRO A 24 2.68 -14.01 13.34
C PRO A 24 4.16 -14.39 13.47
N GLN A 25 4.52 -15.65 13.19
CA GLN A 25 5.89 -16.14 13.24
C GLN A 25 6.74 -15.53 12.13
N GLU A 26 6.18 -15.40 10.92
CA GLU A 26 6.83 -14.74 9.80
C GLU A 26 7.02 -13.23 10.06
N GLU A 27 6.00 -12.56 10.61
CA GLU A 27 6.09 -11.16 11.04
C GLU A 27 7.22 -10.94 12.05
N GLN A 28 7.29 -11.78 13.09
CA GLN A 28 8.33 -11.70 14.10
C GLN A 28 9.73 -11.84 13.47
N TYR A 29 9.89 -12.80 12.55
CA TYR A 29 11.17 -13.00 11.86
C TYR A 29 11.53 -11.81 10.95
N LEU A 30 10.57 -11.29 10.19
CA LEU A 30 10.77 -10.16 9.29
C LEU A 30 11.24 -8.92 10.05
N VAL A 31 10.53 -8.53 11.12
CA VAL A 31 10.83 -7.34 11.94
C VAL A 31 12.23 -7.42 12.57
N GLN A 32 12.68 -8.63 12.94
CA GLN A 32 14.01 -8.86 13.52
C GLN A 32 15.14 -8.88 12.47
N SER A 33 14.81 -9.12 11.19
CA SER A 33 15.80 -9.32 10.13
C SER A 33 16.26 -8.02 9.46
N TRP A 34 15.80 -6.86 9.92
CA TRP A 34 16.03 -5.57 9.28
C TRP A 34 17.39 -4.95 9.61
N GLY A 35 18.15 -4.61 8.56
CA GLY A 35 19.44 -3.90 8.66
C GLY A 35 19.25 -2.37 8.68
N TRP A 36 18.61 -1.85 9.72
CA TRP A 36 18.17 -0.46 9.81
C TRP A 36 19.26 0.58 9.58
N LYS A 37 18.86 1.68 8.93
CA LYS A 37 19.63 2.93 8.83
C LYS A 37 18.77 4.07 9.38
N GLU A 38 19.36 4.92 10.21
CA GLU A 38 18.70 6.14 10.70
C GLU A 38 19.01 7.32 9.77
N LEU A 39 17.97 8.00 9.32
CA LEU A 39 18.02 9.22 8.51
C LEU A 39 17.05 10.24 9.11
N ASN A 40 17.57 11.34 9.65
CA ASN A 40 16.77 12.41 10.28
C ASN A 40 15.80 11.93 11.37
N GLY A 41 16.24 10.98 12.20
CA GLY A 41 15.41 10.41 13.28
C GLY A 41 14.31 9.46 12.81
N ARG A 42 14.32 9.05 11.54
CA ARG A 42 13.45 8.01 10.98
C ARG A 42 14.29 6.81 10.56
N ARG A 43 13.77 5.61 10.80
CA ARG A 43 14.36 4.38 10.28
C ARG A 43 13.69 4.04 8.94
N SER A 44 14.51 4.06 7.89
CA SER A 44 14.08 3.70 6.54
C SER A 44 15.22 3.00 5.82
N ILE A 45 14.89 1.94 5.09
CA ILE A 45 15.82 1.20 4.25
C ILE A 45 15.14 0.83 2.94
N TYR A 46 15.94 0.40 1.98
CA TYR A 46 15.45 -0.08 0.70
C TYR A 46 16.25 -1.31 0.24
N TRP A 47 15.60 -2.15 -0.57
CA TRP A 47 16.16 -3.36 -1.18
C TRP A 47 15.76 -3.45 -2.65
N GLY A 48 16.44 -4.30 -3.41
CA GLY A 48 16.18 -4.50 -4.84
C GLY A 48 16.98 -3.57 -5.77
N GLY A 49 17.67 -2.56 -5.22
CA GLY A 49 18.54 -1.67 -5.99
C GLY A 49 18.48 -0.23 -5.54
N THR A 50 19.03 0.67 -6.35
CA THR A 50 19.01 2.12 -6.13
C THR A 50 18.30 2.80 -7.29
N VAL A 51 17.27 3.59 -7.00
CA VAL A 51 16.60 4.44 -7.99
C VAL A 51 17.39 5.74 -8.16
N LEU A 52 17.80 6.04 -9.39
CA LEU A 52 18.59 7.24 -9.70
C LEU A 52 17.70 8.49 -9.73
N PRO A 53 18.03 9.57 -8.99
CA PRO A 53 17.15 10.74 -8.85
C PRO A 53 16.77 11.44 -10.17
N ASN A 54 17.66 11.45 -11.16
CA ASN A 54 17.48 12.23 -12.38
C ASN A 54 16.86 11.41 -13.53
N SER A 55 17.20 10.12 -13.64
CA SER A 55 16.73 9.27 -14.73
C SER A 55 15.54 8.40 -14.33
N HIS A 56 15.23 8.32 -13.03
CA HIS A 56 14.27 7.37 -12.45
C HIS A 56 14.58 5.90 -12.76
N ALA A 57 15.78 5.61 -13.28
CA ALA A 57 16.19 4.26 -13.59
C ALA A 57 16.61 3.52 -12.31
N LEU A 58 16.24 2.24 -12.23
CA LEU A 58 16.69 1.33 -11.18
C LEU A 58 18.06 0.75 -11.56
N VAL A 59 19.05 0.91 -10.69
CA VAL A 59 20.27 0.10 -10.69
C VAL A 59 19.99 -1.12 -9.81
N PRO A 60 19.77 -2.31 -10.38
CA PRO A 60 19.26 -3.47 -9.63
C PRO A 60 20.31 -4.01 -8.66
N ALA A 61 19.83 -4.51 -7.52
CA ALA A 61 20.61 -5.25 -6.54
C ALA A 61 19.79 -6.43 -6.02
N PRO A 62 20.42 -7.51 -5.54
CA PRO A 62 19.68 -8.64 -4.99
C PRO A 62 18.90 -8.24 -3.74
N PHE A 63 17.73 -8.84 -3.56
CA PHE A 63 16.99 -8.76 -2.32
C PHE A 63 17.64 -9.59 -1.20
N PRO A 64 17.34 -9.28 0.08
CA PRO A 64 17.64 -10.20 1.17
C PRO A 64 16.96 -11.56 0.92
N PRO A 65 17.63 -12.69 1.22
CA PRO A 65 17.09 -14.01 0.88
C PRO A 65 15.73 -14.35 1.51
N PHE A 66 15.36 -13.72 2.64
CA PHE A 66 14.05 -13.92 3.26
C PHE A 66 12.91 -13.23 2.49
N MET A 67 13.23 -12.23 1.68
CA MET A 67 12.29 -11.61 0.74
C MET A 67 12.18 -12.42 -0.53
N ASP A 68 13.29 -13.02 -0.97
CA ASP A 68 13.43 -13.69 -2.27
C ASP A 68 14.11 -15.07 -2.14
N GLY A 69 13.31 -16.13 -2.26
CA GLY A 69 13.78 -17.51 -2.47
C GLY A 69 14.13 -18.29 -1.20
N ARG A 70 14.02 -17.70 -0.01
CA ARG A 70 14.03 -18.42 1.27
C ARG A 70 12.89 -17.94 2.17
N TRP A 71 12.52 -18.78 3.13
CA TRP A 71 11.43 -18.49 4.07
C TRP A 71 11.59 -17.10 4.71
N PRO A 72 10.52 -16.27 4.73
CA PRO A 72 9.15 -16.58 4.30
C PRO A 72 8.82 -16.37 2.81
N ASP A 73 9.78 -15.97 1.96
CA ASP A 73 9.66 -15.67 0.52
C ASP A 73 8.51 -14.73 0.19
N VAL A 74 8.58 -13.54 0.78
CA VAL A 74 7.54 -12.49 0.63
C VAL A 74 7.28 -12.15 -0.84
N LEU A 75 8.33 -12.03 -1.66
CA LEU A 75 8.18 -11.70 -3.08
C LEU A 75 7.58 -12.84 -3.89
N GLY A 76 7.94 -14.10 -3.59
CA GLY A 76 7.29 -15.27 -4.20
C GLY A 76 5.79 -15.26 -3.91
N ARG A 77 5.42 -15.00 -2.66
CA ARG A 77 4.02 -14.92 -2.23
C ARG A 77 3.26 -13.75 -2.84
N ILE A 78 3.90 -12.60 -3.02
CA ILE A 78 3.30 -11.47 -3.75
C ILE A 78 3.09 -11.86 -5.21
N ALA A 79 4.04 -12.54 -5.85
CA ALA A 79 3.91 -13.00 -7.22
C ALA A 79 2.76 -14.01 -7.41
N GLU A 80 2.53 -14.90 -6.44
CA GLU A 80 1.41 -15.86 -6.44
C GLU A 80 0.02 -15.18 -6.48
N THR A 81 -0.09 -13.92 -6.05
CA THR A 81 -1.35 -13.15 -6.16
C THR A 81 -1.74 -12.87 -7.62
N GLY A 82 -0.79 -12.95 -8.56
CA GLY A 82 -1.00 -12.63 -9.98
C GLY A 82 -1.24 -11.14 -10.27
N VAL A 83 -1.24 -10.27 -9.26
CA VAL A 83 -1.58 -8.84 -9.38
C VAL A 83 -0.67 -8.11 -10.38
N PHE A 84 0.61 -8.47 -10.42
CA PHE A 84 1.58 -7.87 -11.34
C PHE A 84 1.39 -8.37 -12.78
N ASP A 85 0.81 -9.55 -12.98
CA ASP A 85 0.55 -10.14 -14.31
C ASP A 85 -0.64 -9.50 -15.02
N GLU A 86 -1.55 -8.88 -14.27
CA GLU A 86 -2.68 -8.12 -14.83
C GLU A 86 -2.21 -6.88 -15.60
N LEU A 87 -1.07 -6.32 -15.19
CA LEU A 87 -0.44 -5.17 -15.82
C LEU A 87 0.37 -5.62 -17.03
N LYS A 88 -0.36 -5.89 -18.11
CA LYS A 88 0.23 -6.20 -19.42
C LYS A 88 0.96 -4.97 -19.96
N ALA A 89 2.28 -4.92 -19.78
CA ALA A 89 3.12 -4.13 -20.65
C ALA A 89 3.11 -4.77 -22.05
N GLU A 90 2.85 -3.98 -23.09
CA GLU A 90 2.82 -4.46 -24.48
C GLU A 90 4.12 -5.21 -24.83
N GLY A 91 4.01 -6.43 -25.35
CA GLY A 91 5.13 -7.21 -25.87
C GLY A 91 5.97 -8.00 -24.85
N ALA A 92 5.62 -8.01 -23.57
CA ALA A 92 6.33 -8.81 -22.56
C ALA A 92 5.52 -10.07 -22.18
N ASP A 93 6.03 -11.27 -22.50
CA ASP A 93 5.44 -12.58 -22.11
C ASP A 93 5.93 -13.07 -20.72
N VAL A 94 6.56 -12.18 -19.97
CA VAL A 94 7.11 -12.46 -18.63
C VAL A 94 5.97 -12.51 -17.60
N LYS A 95 5.99 -13.43 -16.64
CA LYS A 95 4.95 -13.59 -15.61
C LYS A 95 5.51 -13.91 -14.23
N GLY A 96 4.67 -13.83 -13.21
CA GLY A 96 5.00 -14.20 -11.84
C GLY A 96 6.14 -13.34 -11.30
N LYS A 97 7.13 -13.98 -10.68
CA LYS A 97 8.20 -13.29 -9.95
C LYS A 97 9.08 -12.41 -10.85
N GLU A 98 9.27 -12.80 -12.11
CA GLU A 98 10.03 -12.00 -13.08
C GLU A 98 9.33 -10.68 -13.47
N ARG A 99 8.00 -10.61 -13.36
CA ARG A 99 7.22 -9.37 -13.48
C ARG A 99 6.95 -8.69 -12.13
N GLY A 100 7.28 -9.36 -11.04
CA GLY A 100 6.99 -8.92 -9.68
C GLY A 100 7.80 -7.70 -9.25
N ALA A 101 7.63 -7.33 -7.98
CA ALA A 101 8.33 -6.21 -7.38
C ALA A 101 9.86 -6.40 -7.45
N ASN A 102 10.55 -5.39 -7.98
CA ASN A 102 12.01 -5.36 -8.11
C ASN A 102 12.67 -4.31 -7.20
N HIS A 103 11.88 -3.56 -6.44
CA HIS A 103 12.34 -2.59 -5.45
C HIS A 103 11.39 -2.58 -4.26
N CYS A 104 11.91 -2.43 -3.04
CA CYS A 104 11.13 -2.38 -1.82
C CYS A 104 11.65 -1.28 -0.90
N LEU A 105 10.74 -0.42 -0.45
CA LEU A 105 10.99 0.53 0.63
C LEU A 105 10.44 -0.04 1.93
N VAL A 106 11.22 0.06 3.00
CA VAL A 106 10.81 -0.32 4.36
C VAL A 106 10.88 0.92 5.24
N ASN A 107 9.75 1.26 5.85
CA ASN A 107 9.63 2.44 6.69
C ASN A 107 9.13 2.03 8.08
N GLU A 108 9.72 2.60 9.13
CA GLU A 108 9.18 2.55 10.47
C GLU A 108 8.43 3.82 10.83
N TYR A 109 7.29 3.65 11.49
CA TYR A 109 6.53 4.73 12.11
C TYR A 109 6.27 4.37 13.57
N LEU A 110 6.81 5.18 14.48
CA LEU A 110 6.46 5.16 15.90
C LEU A 110 5.15 5.94 16.13
N PRO A 111 4.52 5.83 17.32
CA PRO A 111 3.42 6.71 17.70
C PRO A 111 3.76 8.18 17.45
N SER A 112 2.76 8.96 17.02
CA SER A 112 2.92 10.36 16.58
C SER A 112 3.78 10.57 15.33
N GLN A 113 4.16 9.51 14.61
CA GLN A 113 4.83 9.62 13.31
C GLN A 113 3.89 9.28 12.15
N GLY A 114 4.20 9.85 10.99
CA GLY A 114 3.43 9.63 9.78
C GLY A 114 4.17 10.15 8.56
N ILE A 115 3.52 10.04 7.41
CA ILE A 115 4.01 10.54 6.14
C ILE A 115 2.94 11.44 5.51
N LEU A 116 3.39 12.63 5.10
CA LEU A 116 2.51 13.63 4.51
C LEU A 116 1.90 13.10 3.21
N PRO A 117 0.71 13.59 2.81
CA PRO A 117 0.10 13.22 1.54
C PRO A 117 1.05 13.44 0.35
N HIS A 118 1.33 12.39 -0.41
CA HIS A 118 2.25 12.40 -1.55
C HIS A 118 1.87 11.34 -2.60
N THR A 119 2.54 11.36 -3.75
CA THR A 119 2.58 10.25 -4.71
C THR A 119 3.97 9.60 -4.70
N ASP A 120 4.06 8.34 -5.12
CA ASP A 120 5.34 7.60 -5.20
C ASP A 120 6.26 8.11 -6.33
N GLY A 121 5.72 8.91 -7.25
CA GLY A 121 6.42 9.45 -8.40
C GLY A 121 6.42 8.52 -9.62
N PRO A 122 6.98 8.99 -10.75
CA PRO A 122 6.83 8.33 -12.05
C PRO A 122 7.80 7.16 -12.27
N ALA A 123 8.65 6.83 -11.28
CA ALA A 123 9.71 5.83 -11.43
C ALA A 123 9.19 4.39 -11.48
N TYR A 124 7.98 4.16 -10.99
CA TYR A 124 7.42 2.83 -10.80
C TYR A 124 6.24 2.61 -11.74
N HIS A 125 6.01 1.34 -12.07
CA HIS A 125 4.77 0.93 -12.70
C HIS A 125 3.58 1.28 -11.78
N PRO A 126 2.38 1.60 -12.30
CA PRO A 126 1.23 2.06 -11.51
C PRO A 126 0.54 0.98 -10.64
N LEU A 127 1.33 0.30 -9.81
CA LEU A 127 0.93 -0.70 -8.84
C LEU A 127 1.96 -0.77 -7.71
N THR A 128 1.46 -0.75 -6.48
CA THR A 128 2.26 -1.05 -5.30
C THR A 128 1.63 -2.18 -4.48
N ALA A 129 2.48 -2.90 -3.76
CA ALA A 129 2.12 -3.92 -2.80
C ALA A 129 2.76 -3.53 -1.45
N THR A 130 1.93 -3.10 -0.50
CA THR A 130 2.39 -2.58 0.79
C THR A 130 1.99 -3.53 1.91
N LEU A 131 2.97 -4.10 2.59
CA LEU A 131 2.79 -5.00 3.72
C LEU A 131 2.91 -4.21 5.04
N SER A 132 1.82 -4.17 5.81
CA SER A 132 1.83 -3.60 7.17
C SER A 132 2.23 -4.67 8.19
N LEU A 133 3.06 -4.31 9.16
CA LEU A 133 3.58 -5.20 10.20
C LEU A 133 3.54 -4.51 11.58
N SER A 134 3.64 -5.31 12.64
CA SER A 134 3.72 -4.92 14.06
C SER A 134 2.43 -4.32 14.64
N SER A 135 1.89 -3.26 14.03
CA SER A 135 0.64 -2.61 14.46
C SER A 135 -0.25 -2.28 13.27
N HIS A 136 -1.49 -1.85 13.55
CA HIS A 136 -2.36 -1.35 12.51
C HIS A 136 -1.96 0.07 12.09
N THR A 137 -2.47 0.49 10.94
CA THR A 137 -2.45 1.90 10.50
C THR A 137 -3.71 2.24 9.69
N ILE A 138 -3.92 3.52 9.43
CA ILE A 138 -4.92 4.01 8.48
C ILE A 138 -4.17 4.66 7.32
N LEU A 139 -4.31 4.10 6.12
CA LEU A 139 -3.84 4.72 4.90
C LEU A 139 -4.91 5.69 4.38
N SER A 140 -4.61 6.98 4.40
CA SER A 140 -5.51 8.02 3.89
C SER A 140 -5.18 8.32 2.43
N LEU A 141 -6.14 8.10 1.55
CA LEU A 141 -6.11 8.44 0.14
C LEU A 141 -6.97 9.68 -0.11
N ARG A 142 -6.45 10.63 -0.89
CA ARG A 142 -7.17 11.87 -1.24
C ARG A 142 -7.01 12.18 -2.72
N SER A 143 -8.10 12.59 -3.36
CA SER A 143 -8.03 13.09 -4.73
C SER A 143 -7.16 14.36 -4.77
N PRO A 144 -6.46 14.63 -5.90
CA PRO A 144 -5.76 15.89 -6.05
C PRO A 144 -6.74 17.06 -5.92
N PRO A 145 -6.34 18.16 -5.24
CA PRO A 145 -7.13 19.38 -5.19
C PRO A 145 -7.51 19.88 -6.59
N SER A 146 -8.73 20.38 -6.75
CA SER A 146 -9.27 20.84 -8.05
C SER A 146 -8.42 21.92 -8.75
N TRP A 147 -7.65 22.71 -7.99
CA TRP A 147 -6.74 23.72 -8.53
C TRP A 147 -5.46 23.14 -9.15
N LEU A 148 -5.07 21.90 -8.81
CA LEU A 148 -3.96 21.18 -9.44
C LEU A 148 -4.38 20.47 -10.74
N SER A 149 -5.66 20.18 -10.92
CA SER A 149 -6.21 19.53 -12.12
C SER A 149 -6.50 20.48 -13.29
N SER A 150 -6.24 21.79 -13.14
CA SER A 150 -6.51 22.79 -14.18
C SER A 150 -5.28 23.01 -15.07
N PRO A 151 -5.32 22.68 -16.37
CA PRO A 151 -4.21 22.99 -17.28
C PRO A 151 -4.22 24.50 -17.63
N SER A 152 -3.16 25.20 -17.21
CA SER A 152 -2.71 26.53 -17.68
C SER A 152 -3.50 27.78 -17.22
N PRO A 153 -2.81 28.93 -16.97
CA PRO A 153 -3.44 30.17 -16.58
C PRO A 153 -3.90 30.93 -17.84
N THR A 154 -5.10 30.64 -18.33
CA THR A 154 -5.79 31.61 -19.19
C THR A 154 -6.33 32.73 -18.32
N THR A 155 -5.81 33.94 -18.59
CA THR A 155 -6.20 35.24 -18.06
C THR A 155 -7.71 35.38 -18.03
N THR A 156 -8.34 35.01 -16.91
CA THR A 156 -9.76 35.26 -16.69
C THR A 156 -9.96 35.58 -15.22
N THR A 157 -10.64 36.71 -15.02
CA THR A 157 -10.81 37.50 -13.81
C THR A 157 -11.12 36.67 -12.56
N ALA A 158 -10.46 37.01 -11.45
CA ALA A 158 -10.41 36.28 -10.17
C ALA A 158 -11.74 36.14 -9.39
N SER A 159 -12.89 36.50 -9.98
CA SER A 159 -14.15 36.68 -9.26
C SER A 159 -15.18 35.55 -9.46
N GLN A 160 -14.89 34.52 -10.27
CA GLN A 160 -15.86 33.46 -10.61
C GLN A 160 -15.42 32.01 -10.28
N LYS A 161 -14.23 31.78 -9.71
CA LYS A 161 -13.69 30.41 -9.50
C LYS A 161 -14.02 29.75 -8.15
N ALA A 162 -14.64 30.44 -7.20
CA ALA A 162 -14.84 29.91 -5.85
C ALA A 162 -16.03 28.94 -5.71
N SER A 163 -16.98 28.90 -6.66
CA SER A 163 -18.22 28.12 -6.54
C SER A 163 -18.18 26.71 -7.14
N ASP A 164 -17.18 26.40 -7.97
CA ASP A 164 -17.08 25.10 -8.68
C ASP A 164 -15.89 24.23 -8.23
N ALA A 165 -15.29 24.54 -7.07
CA ALA A 165 -14.25 23.69 -6.51
C ALA A 165 -14.87 22.36 -6.08
N LYS A 166 -14.68 21.30 -6.89
CA LYS A 166 -15.00 19.93 -6.49
C LYS A 166 -14.37 19.64 -5.12
N GLU A 167 -15.18 19.13 -4.20
CA GLU A 167 -14.73 18.66 -2.89
C GLU A 167 -13.68 17.57 -3.07
N VAL A 168 -12.64 17.60 -2.23
CA VAL A 168 -11.58 16.58 -2.26
C VAL A 168 -12.16 15.26 -1.78
N GLU A 169 -12.21 14.29 -2.67
CA GLU A 169 -12.63 12.93 -2.34
C GLU A 169 -11.60 12.31 -1.39
N LYS A 170 -12.08 11.55 -0.39
CA LYS A 170 -11.24 10.92 0.63
C LYS A 170 -11.67 9.47 0.82
N VAL A 171 -10.69 8.58 0.85
CA VAL A 171 -10.86 7.17 1.21
C VAL A 171 -9.84 6.83 2.28
N ASP A 172 -10.29 6.45 3.47
CA ASP A 172 -9.43 5.89 4.52
C ASP A 172 -9.53 4.37 4.51
N VAL A 173 -8.38 3.70 4.55
CA VAL A 173 -8.29 2.23 4.53
C VAL A 173 -7.62 1.77 5.81
N PHE A 174 -8.30 0.89 6.54
CA PHE A 174 -7.75 0.25 7.74
C PHE A 174 -6.81 -0.89 7.33
N LEU A 175 -5.55 -0.81 7.76
CA LEU A 175 -4.53 -1.80 7.49
C LEU A 175 -4.10 -2.45 8.81
N PRO A 176 -4.67 -3.61 9.18
CA PRO A 176 -4.24 -4.36 10.36
C PRO A 176 -2.81 -4.90 10.16
N PRO A 177 -2.09 -5.28 11.23
CA PRO A 177 -0.80 -5.94 11.08
C PRO A 177 -0.94 -7.20 10.23
N ARG A 178 0.09 -7.48 9.43
CA ARG A 178 0.20 -8.58 8.47
C ARG A 178 -0.74 -8.50 7.27
N SER A 179 -1.37 -7.35 7.02
CA SER A 179 -2.14 -7.15 5.78
C SER A 179 -1.26 -6.66 4.64
N LEU A 180 -1.54 -7.17 3.43
CA LEU A 180 -0.98 -6.66 2.18
C LEU A 180 -2.05 -5.84 1.48
N VAL A 181 -1.82 -4.54 1.26
CA VAL A 181 -2.66 -3.72 0.39
C VAL A 181 -2.01 -3.57 -0.98
N LEU A 182 -2.82 -3.80 -2.01
CA LEU A 182 -2.49 -3.65 -3.42
C LEU A 182 -3.22 -2.40 -3.93
N LEU A 183 -2.47 -1.39 -4.32
CA LEU A 183 -3.00 -0.12 -4.83
C LEU A 183 -2.56 0.07 -6.27
N SER A 184 -3.49 0.34 -7.19
CA SER A 184 -3.22 0.38 -8.63
C SER A 184 -3.97 1.49 -9.36
N GLY A 185 -3.61 1.70 -10.63
CA GLY A 185 -4.31 2.60 -11.54
C GLY A 185 -4.40 4.04 -11.02
N LYS A 186 -5.55 4.68 -11.19
CA LYS A 186 -5.74 6.11 -10.85
C LYS A 186 -5.40 6.46 -9.40
N LEU A 187 -5.70 5.56 -8.46
CA LEU A 187 -5.40 5.81 -7.04
C LEU A 187 -3.88 5.76 -6.75
N TYR A 188 -3.12 5.02 -7.55
CA TYR A 188 -1.66 5.03 -7.48
C TYR A 188 -1.07 6.27 -8.17
N GLU A 189 -1.56 6.58 -9.38
CA GLU A 189 -0.95 7.58 -10.25
C GLU A 189 -1.23 9.03 -9.81
N GLU A 190 -2.46 9.31 -9.39
CA GLU A 190 -2.94 10.68 -9.21
C GLU A 190 -3.28 11.04 -7.76
N TRP A 191 -3.67 10.06 -6.95
CA TRP A 191 -4.14 10.34 -5.59
C TRP A 191 -2.99 10.47 -4.61
N LEU A 192 -3.14 11.42 -3.70
CA LEU A 192 -2.21 11.59 -2.60
C LEU A 192 -2.51 10.55 -1.53
N HIS A 193 -1.49 9.84 -1.08
CA HIS A 193 -1.60 8.89 0.02
C HIS A 193 -0.71 9.31 1.20
N GLY A 194 -1.14 8.98 2.41
CA GLY A 194 -0.38 9.30 3.61
C GLY A 194 -0.88 8.60 4.87
N ILE A 195 -0.10 8.74 5.93
CA ILE A 195 -0.40 8.23 7.27
C ILE A 195 -0.35 9.42 8.22
N GLN A 196 -1.40 9.61 9.00
CA GLN A 196 -1.46 10.72 9.96
C GLN A 196 -0.55 10.47 11.18
N PRO A 197 0.15 11.50 11.70
CA PRO A 197 1.00 11.40 12.87
C PRO A 197 0.17 11.38 14.16
N LEU A 198 -0.58 10.29 14.38
CA LEU A 198 -1.43 10.11 15.56
C LEU A 198 -0.69 9.30 16.62
N GLU A 199 -0.85 9.69 17.88
CA GLU A 199 -0.41 8.88 19.02
C GLU A 199 -1.31 7.64 19.18
N VAL A 200 -2.62 7.83 19.02
CA VAL A 200 -3.65 6.80 19.16
C VAL A 200 -4.69 6.96 18.05
N SER A 201 -5.14 5.85 17.47
CA SER A 201 -6.27 5.86 16.53
C SER A 201 -7.59 5.87 17.29
N GLU A 202 -8.41 6.88 17.04
CA GLU A 202 -9.76 6.93 17.60
C GLU A 202 -10.67 5.84 17.03
N PRO A 203 -11.53 5.19 17.84
CA PRO A 203 -12.45 4.16 17.36
C PRO A 203 -13.38 4.64 16.24
N THR A 204 -13.74 5.92 16.22
CA THR A 204 -14.57 6.52 15.18
C THR A 204 -13.84 6.59 13.83
N SER A 205 -12.53 6.91 13.84
CA SER A 205 -11.70 6.92 12.64
C SER A 205 -11.54 5.51 12.05
N LEU A 206 -11.33 4.51 12.92
CA LEU A 206 -11.25 3.11 12.50
C LEU A 206 -12.56 2.64 11.87
N LYS A 207 -13.69 2.88 12.53
CA LYS A 207 -15.03 2.54 12.02
C LYS A 207 -15.39 3.25 10.72
N GLY A 208 -14.80 4.42 10.47
CA GLY A 208 -15.00 5.19 9.24
C GLY A 208 -14.18 4.70 8.04
N CYS A 209 -13.25 3.76 8.23
CA CYS A 209 -12.47 3.21 7.13
C CYS A 209 -13.35 2.37 6.19
N ALA A 210 -13.10 2.47 4.88
CA ALA A 210 -13.93 1.87 3.84
C ALA A 210 -14.03 0.33 3.95
N ASN A 211 -12.99 -0.33 4.46
CA ASN A 211 -12.94 -1.77 4.64
C ASN A 211 -13.24 -2.23 6.07
N TRP A 212 -13.68 -1.35 6.99
CA TRP A 212 -13.84 -1.72 8.41
C TRP A 212 -14.87 -2.84 8.62
N LYS A 213 -16.03 -2.74 7.96
CA LYS A 213 -17.07 -3.77 8.04
C LYS A 213 -16.59 -5.09 7.41
N GLN A 214 -16.05 -5.00 6.19
CA GLN A 214 -15.50 -6.15 5.45
C GLN A 214 -14.44 -6.92 6.25
N TYR A 215 -13.53 -6.20 6.92
CA TYR A 215 -12.50 -6.77 7.78
C TYR A 215 -13.09 -7.63 8.91
N TRP A 216 -14.14 -7.15 9.59
CA TRP A 216 -14.77 -7.86 10.69
C TRP A 216 -15.64 -9.01 10.21
N ASP A 217 -16.39 -8.82 9.12
CA ASP A 217 -17.19 -9.89 8.51
C ASP A 217 -16.29 -11.09 8.13
N ALA A 218 -15.12 -10.83 7.53
CA ALA A 218 -14.16 -11.87 7.17
C ALA A 218 -13.63 -12.65 8.40
N ARG A 219 -13.47 -11.99 9.55
CA ARG A 219 -13.00 -12.65 10.79
C ARG A 219 -14.09 -13.45 11.50
N LEU A 220 -15.33 -12.96 11.49
CA LEU A 220 -16.44 -13.70 12.09
C LEU A 220 -16.71 -14.99 11.32
N ALA A 221 -16.67 -14.94 9.98
CA ALA A 221 -16.82 -16.13 9.13
C ALA A 221 -15.75 -17.20 9.40
N THR A 222 -14.51 -16.80 9.73
CA THR A 222 -13.46 -17.77 10.10
C THR A 222 -13.69 -18.43 11.46
N CYS A 223 -14.21 -17.69 12.44
CA CYS A 223 -14.50 -18.26 13.77
C CYS A 223 -15.63 -19.29 13.71
N GLU A 224 -16.68 -19.02 12.93
CA GLU A 224 -17.80 -19.96 12.75
C GLU A 224 -17.40 -21.23 11.98
N GLY A 225 -16.41 -21.12 11.08
CA GLY A 225 -15.87 -22.28 10.34
C GLY A 225 -14.99 -23.20 11.19
N ASP A 226 -14.15 -22.63 12.05
CA ASP A 226 -13.28 -23.40 12.94
C ASP A 226 -14.10 -24.17 14.01
N GLU A 227 -15.23 -23.62 14.48
CA GLU A 227 -16.14 -24.33 15.41
C GLU A 227 -16.89 -25.51 14.75
N ALA A 228 -17.10 -25.46 13.43
CA ALA A 228 -17.81 -26.52 12.69
C ALA A 228 -16.90 -27.68 12.23
N GLU A 229 -15.58 -27.50 12.21
CA GLU A 229 -14.60 -28.57 11.94
C GLU A 229 -14.16 -29.33 13.20
N GLU A 230 -14.55 -28.86 14.40
CA GLU A 230 -14.27 -29.51 15.69
C GLU A 230 -15.41 -30.41 16.22
N GLU A 231 -16.56 -30.51 15.51
CA GLU A 231 -17.66 -31.48 15.79
C GLU A 231 -17.63 -32.73 14.90
#